data_AF-A0A5S3W0R9-F1
#
_entry.id   AF-A0A5S3W0R9-F1
#
_cell.length_a   1.000
_cell.length_b   1.000
_cell.length_c   1.000
_cell.angle_alpha   90.00
_cell.angle_beta   90.00
_cell.angle_gamma   90.00
#
_symmetry.space_group_name_H-M   'P 1'
#
loop_
_entity.id
_entity.type
_entity.pdbx_description
1 polymer ?
#
loop_
_entity_poly.entity_id
_entity_poly.type
_entity_poly.pdbx_seq_one_letter_code
_entity_poly.pdbx_strand_id
1 'polypeptide(L)'
;GILRHPETGAVAGSPFLKGIVVFIFVTFAIPGFVYGRVVGTMKNDRDVIDAMSKSMSSMGMYIVLVFFAAQFVAFFKWTNLGTILAINGAALLQTLSLTGPEVFVLFILMCAMVNLTLGSSSAQWAVTAPIFVPMLMLIGYAPETI
;
A
#
# COMPACT_ATOMS: atom_id res chain seq x y z
N GLY A 1 -9.17 -25.72 -8.93
CA GLY A 1 -10.28 -24.78 -9.20
C GLY A 1 -9.80 -23.76 -10.22
N ILE A 2 -10.69 -23.20 -11.04
CA ILE A 2 -10.34 -22.33 -12.19
C ILE A 2 -9.50 -21.11 -11.79
N LEU A 3 -9.65 -20.62 -10.55
CA LEU A 3 -8.90 -19.48 -10.02
C LEU A 3 -7.67 -19.85 -9.18
N ARG A 4 -7.31 -21.14 -9.10
CA ARG A 4 -6.09 -21.60 -8.42
C ARG A 4 -4.89 -21.49 -9.36
N HIS A 5 -3.68 -21.61 -8.82
CA HIS A 5 -2.47 -21.56 -9.63
C HIS A 5 -2.53 -22.62 -10.75
N PRO A 6 -2.30 -22.23 -12.02
CA PRO A 6 -2.53 -23.12 -13.18
C PRO A 6 -1.64 -24.36 -13.18
N GLU A 7 -0.41 -24.25 -12.66
CA GLU A 7 0.53 -25.38 -12.61
C GLU A 7 0.49 -26.16 -11.28
N THR A 8 0.48 -25.47 -10.13
CA THR A 8 0.60 -26.10 -8.81
C THR A 8 -0.73 -26.41 -8.14
N GLY A 9 -1.85 -25.88 -8.66
CA GLY A 9 -3.16 -26.02 -8.03
C GLY A 9 -3.30 -25.35 -6.66
N ALA A 10 -2.30 -24.61 -6.20
CA ALA A 10 -2.25 -23.92 -4.93
C ALA A 10 -3.11 -22.64 -4.93
N VAL A 11 -3.50 -22.17 -3.73
CA VAL A 11 -4.18 -20.89 -3.56
C VAL A 11 -3.18 -19.72 -3.49
N ALA A 12 -2.00 -19.96 -2.91
CA ALA A 12 -0.89 -19.00 -2.93
C ALA A 12 -0.43 -18.72 -4.37
N GLY A 13 -0.16 -17.45 -4.69
CA GLY A 13 0.26 -17.03 -6.03
C GLY A 13 -0.79 -17.16 -7.14
N SER A 14 -2.02 -17.57 -6.79
CA SER A 14 -3.08 -17.82 -7.76
C SER A 14 -3.74 -16.53 -8.28
N PRO A 15 -4.42 -16.58 -9.46
CA PRO A 15 -5.23 -15.47 -9.95
C PRO A 15 -6.25 -14.95 -8.93
N PHE A 16 -6.75 -15.82 -8.04
CA PHE A 16 -7.65 -15.44 -6.96
C PHE A 16 -7.03 -14.41 -6.01
N LEU A 17 -5.84 -14.68 -5.45
CA LEU A 17 -5.20 -13.76 -4.50
C LEU A 17 -4.68 -12.50 -5.19
N LYS A 18 -4.18 -12.61 -6.43
CA LYS A 18 -3.76 -11.43 -7.21
C LYS A 18 -4.95 -10.51 -7.52
N GLY A 19 -6.14 -11.07 -7.72
CA GLY A 19 -7.37 -10.34 -8.02
C GLY A 19 -8.25 -10.03 -6.81
N ILE A 20 -7.80 -10.30 -5.58
CA ILE A 20 -8.65 -10.23 -4.38
C ILE A 20 -9.29 -8.85 -4.18
N VAL A 21 -8.59 -7.79 -4.54
CA VAL A 21 -9.10 -6.40 -4.48
C VAL A 21 -10.31 -6.21 -5.40
N VAL A 22 -10.31 -6.82 -6.59
CA VAL A 22 -11.44 -6.76 -7.54
C VAL A 22 -12.63 -7.55 -6.99
N PHE A 23 -12.39 -8.71 -6.36
CA PHE A 23 -13.44 -9.48 -5.71
C PHE A 23 -14.09 -8.69 -4.56
N ILE A 24 -13.29 -8.01 -3.74
CA ILE A 24 -13.79 -7.12 -2.68
C ILE A 24 -14.66 -6.01 -3.30
N PHE A 25 -14.18 -5.35 -4.37
CA PHE A 25 -14.95 -4.33 -5.07
C PHE A 25 -16.31 -4.85 -5.54
N VAL A 26 -16.36 -5.98 -6.25
CA VAL A 26 -17.62 -6.57 -6.76
C VAL A 26 -18.56 -6.96 -5.61
N THR A 27 -17.99 -7.54 -4.54
CA THR A 27 -18.75 -8.00 -3.37
C THR A 27 -19.37 -6.84 -2.60
N PHE A 28 -18.76 -5.65 -2.58
CA PHE A 28 -19.36 -4.45 -1.98
C PHE A 28 -20.25 -3.68 -2.95
N ALA A 29 -19.89 -3.66 -4.25
CA ALA A 29 -20.63 -2.92 -5.27
C ALA A 29 -22.02 -3.54 -5.53
N ILE A 30 -22.13 -4.86 -5.65
CA ILE A 30 -23.40 -5.53 -5.97
C ILE A 30 -24.45 -5.31 -4.87
N PRO A 31 -24.18 -5.64 -3.58
CA PRO A 31 -25.16 -5.41 -2.51
C PRO A 31 -25.41 -3.92 -2.26
N GLY A 32 -24.39 -3.07 -2.39
CA GLY A 32 -24.54 -1.62 -2.29
C GLY A 32 -25.50 -1.05 -3.33
N PHE A 33 -25.39 -1.51 -4.58
CA PHE A 33 -26.32 -1.15 -5.66
C PHE A 33 -27.72 -1.70 -5.42
N VAL A 34 -27.85 -2.99 -5.06
CA VAL A 34 -29.16 -3.61 -4.78
C VAL A 34 -29.89 -2.88 -3.66
N TYR A 35 -29.19 -2.58 -2.55
CA TYR A 35 -29.74 -1.81 -1.45
C TYR A 35 -30.16 -0.40 -1.88
N GLY A 36 -29.30 0.30 -2.62
CA GLY A 36 -29.61 1.63 -3.17
C GLY A 36 -30.83 1.62 -4.10
N ARG A 37 -31.02 0.53 -4.85
CA ARG A 37 -32.18 0.34 -5.73
C ARG A 37 -33.48 0.12 -4.94
N VAL A 38 -33.43 -0.68 -3.87
CA VAL A 38 -34.59 -1.01 -3.02
C VAL A 38 -35.07 0.21 -2.23
N VAL A 39 -34.16 1.01 -1.67
CA VAL A 39 -34.51 2.23 -0.91
C VAL A 39 -34.80 3.42 -1.84
N GLY A 40 -34.58 3.26 -3.14
CA GLY A 40 -34.89 4.27 -4.15
C GLY A 40 -33.88 5.43 -4.21
N THR A 41 -32.69 5.26 -3.62
CA THR A 41 -31.59 6.25 -3.69
C THR A 41 -30.82 6.16 -5.01
N MET A 42 -30.78 4.99 -5.64
CA MET A 42 -30.25 4.77 -6.99
C MET A 42 -31.37 4.29 -7.89
N LYS A 43 -31.82 5.10 -8.84
CA LYS A 43 -32.98 4.81 -9.72
C LYS A 43 -32.56 4.47 -11.14
N ASN A 44 -31.46 5.06 -11.60
CA ASN A 44 -30.96 4.94 -12.95
C ASN A 44 -29.42 4.79 -12.95
N ASP A 45 -28.85 4.48 -14.11
CA ASP A 45 -27.40 4.29 -14.25
C ASP A 45 -26.59 5.57 -13.98
N ARG A 46 -27.17 6.75 -14.21
CA ARG A 46 -26.51 8.04 -13.90
C ARG A 46 -26.32 8.21 -12.40
N ASP A 47 -27.29 7.80 -11.58
CA ASP A 47 -27.18 7.90 -10.12
C ASP A 47 -25.99 7.06 -9.59
N VAL A 48 -25.70 5.93 -10.24
CA VAL A 48 -24.53 5.09 -9.93
C VAL A 48 -23.25 5.79 -10.35
N ILE A 49 -23.20 6.33 -11.57
CA ILE A 49 -22.04 7.07 -12.09
C ILE A 49 -21.74 8.30 -11.21
N ASP A 50 -22.77 9.02 -10.78
CA ASP A 50 -22.65 10.19 -9.92
C ASP A 50 -22.11 9.81 -8.54
N ALA A 51 -22.58 8.69 -7.96
CA ALA A 51 -22.05 8.18 -6.69
C ALA A 51 -20.57 7.78 -6.79
N MET A 52 -20.18 7.12 -7.89
CA MET A 52 -18.78 6.79 -8.16
C MET A 52 -17.93 8.06 -8.36
N SER A 53 -18.45 9.03 -9.11
CA SER A 53 -17.76 10.29 -9.40
C SER A 53 -17.56 11.13 -8.14
N LYS A 54 -18.56 11.17 -7.25
CA LYS A 54 -18.45 11.81 -5.93
C LYS A 54 -17.37 11.16 -5.07
N SER A 55 -17.29 9.83 -5.10
CA SER A 55 -16.24 9.09 -4.40
C SER A 55 -14.85 9.42 -4.96
N MET A 56 -14.70 9.47 -6.29
CA MET A 56 -13.44 9.88 -6.94
C MET A 56 -13.05 11.34 -6.65
N SER A 57 -14.02 12.24 -6.55
CA SER A 57 -13.76 13.64 -6.18
C SER A 57 -13.11 13.76 -4.80
N SER A 58 -13.53 12.94 -3.82
CA SER A 58 -12.91 12.89 -2.49
C SER A 58 -11.46 12.38 -2.50
N MET A 59 -11.08 11.64 -3.54
CA MET A 59 -9.71 11.11 -3.74
C MET A 59 -8.77 12.11 -4.43
N GLY A 60 -9.24 13.32 -4.79
CA GLY A 60 -8.44 14.31 -5.51
C GLY A 60 -7.10 14.64 -4.83
N MET A 61 -7.13 14.93 -3.52
CA MET A 61 -5.89 15.20 -2.76
C MET A 61 -4.95 13.98 -2.73
N TYR A 62 -5.51 12.78 -2.59
CA TYR A 62 -4.74 11.55 -2.59
C TYR A 62 -4.06 11.30 -3.95
N ILE A 63 -4.76 11.56 -5.07
CA ILE A 63 -4.19 11.43 -6.42
C ILE A 63 -3.00 12.38 -6.61
N VAL A 64 -3.13 13.64 -6.20
CA VAL A 64 -2.02 14.62 -6.29
C VAL A 64 -0.82 14.15 -5.45
N LEU A 65 -1.06 13.66 -4.24
CA LEU A 65 -0.01 13.12 -3.38
C LEU A 65 0.69 11.93 -4.03
N VAL A 66 -0.07 10.93 -4.47
CA VAL A 66 0.48 9.71 -5.10
C VAL A 66 1.24 10.05 -6.38
N PHE A 67 0.81 11.06 -7.13
CA PHE A 67 1.54 11.55 -8.29
C PHE A 67 2.96 12.00 -7.90
N PHE A 68 3.10 12.91 -6.93
CA PHE A 68 4.41 13.38 -6.50
C PHE A 68 5.24 12.28 -5.82
N ALA A 69 4.59 11.43 -5.02
CA ALA A 69 5.25 10.27 -4.40
C ALA A 69 5.80 9.32 -5.47
N ALA A 70 5.02 8.99 -6.50
CA ALA A 70 5.47 8.15 -7.59
C ALA A 70 6.66 8.75 -8.35
N GLN A 71 6.66 10.07 -8.59
CA GLN A 71 7.81 10.76 -9.17
C GLN A 71 9.03 10.70 -8.25
N PHE A 72 8.85 10.94 -6.95
CA PHE A 72 9.93 10.80 -5.96
C PHE A 72 10.51 9.38 -5.97
N VAL A 73 9.68 8.34 -5.89
CA VAL A 73 10.14 6.94 -5.93
C VAL A 73 10.86 6.63 -7.25
N ALA A 74 10.35 7.12 -8.38
CA ALA A 74 10.97 6.91 -9.68
C ALA A 74 12.36 7.57 -9.75
N PHE A 75 12.50 8.84 -9.35
CA PHE A 75 13.79 9.53 -9.32
C PHE A 75 14.74 8.96 -8.27
N PHE A 76 14.23 8.55 -7.12
CA PHE A 76 15.00 7.94 -6.03
C PHE A 76 15.58 6.58 -6.43
N LYS A 77 14.82 5.81 -7.22
CA LYS A 77 15.30 4.58 -7.86
C LYS A 77 16.29 4.87 -8.99
N TRP A 78 15.98 5.82 -9.87
CA TRP A 78 16.83 6.13 -11.03
C TRP A 78 18.21 6.66 -10.65
N THR A 79 18.28 7.47 -9.59
CA THR A 79 19.54 8.02 -9.06
C THR A 79 20.34 7.02 -8.21
N ASN A 80 19.82 5.82 -7.98
CA ASN A 80 20.37 4.82 -7.04
C ASN A 80 20.49 5.30 -5.58
N LEU A 81 19.93 6.47 -5.24
CA LEU A 81 19.97 6.97 -3.86
C LEU A 81 19.26 6.01 -2.90
N GLY A 82 18.16 5.38 -3.33
CA GLY A 82 17.49 4.38 -2.50
C GLY A 82 18.34 3.16 -2.19
N THR A 83 19.06 2.65 -3.18
CA THR A 83 19.98 1.53 -2.99
C THR A 83 21.14 1.91 -2.06
N ILE A 84 21.73 3.09 -2.24
CA ILE A 84 22.83 3.59 -1.40
C ILE A 84 22.37 3.77 0.04
N LEU A 85 21.20 4.38 0.26
CA LEU A 85 20.66 4.59 1.61
C LEU A 85 20.31 3.27 2.29
N ALA A 86 19.75 2.32 1.54
CA ALA A 86 19.41 1.00 2.05
C ALA A 86 20.65 0.22 2.53
N ILE A 87 21.72 0.21 1.72
CA ILE A 87 22.96 -0.50 2.07
C ILE A 87 23.64 0.16 3.27
N ASN A 88 23.80 1.49 3.26
CA ASN A 88 24.45 2.21 4.36
C ASN A 88 23.64 2.14 5.65
N GLY A 89 22.30 2.24 5.57
CA GLY A 89 21.43 2.10 6.73
C GLY A 89 21.43 0.67 7.29
N ALA A 90 21.44 -0.34 6.42
CA ALA A 90 21.57 -1.73 6.84
C ALA A 90 22.92 -2.00 7.52
N ALA A 91 24.02 -1.46 6.98
CA ALA A 91 25.33 -1.55 7.58
C ALA A 91 25.37 -0.88 8.97
N LEU A 92 24.73 0.28 9.14
CA LEU A 92 24.62 0.97 10.43
C LEU A 92 23.85 0.11 11.45
N LEU A 93 22.73 -0.48 11.05
CA LEU A 93 21.94 -1.35 11.94
C LEU A 93 22.73 -2.62 12.32
N GLN A 94 23.51 -3.17 11.38
CA GLN A 94 24.40 -4.31 11.66
C GLN A 94 25.54 -3.94 12.62
N THR A 95 26.17 -2.77 12.49
CA THR A 95 27.25 -2.35 13.41
C THR A 95 26.73 -2.08 14.81
N LEU A 96 25.49 -1.61 14.95
CA LEU A 96 24.82 -1.46 16.24
C LEU A 96 24.32 -2.81 16.82
N SER A 97 24.56 -3.93 16.14
CA SER A 97 24.03 -5.26 16.49
C SER A 97 22.49 -5.30 16.57
N LEU A 98 21.82 -4.34 15.94
CA LEU A 98 20.36 -4.24 15.85
C LEU A 98 19.88 -5.04 14.63
N THR A 99 20.04 -6.36 14.68
CA THR A 99 19.54 -7.29 13.65
C THR A 99 18.30 -8.06 14.13
N GLY A 100 18.00 -8.04 15.43
CA GLY A 100 16.84 -8.72 16.03
C GLY A 100 15.53 -7.91 15.96
N PRO A 101 14.44 -8.45 16.56
CA PRO A 101 13.11 -7.81 16.55
C PRO A 101 13.06 -6.41 17.17
N GLU A 102 14.08 -6.03 17.93
CA GLU A 102 14.27 -4.72 18.54
C GLU A 102 14.25 -3.57 17.51
N VAL A 103 14.67 -3.84 16.28
CA VAL A 103 14.60 -2.87 15.17
C VAL A 103 13.17 -2.39 14.92
N PHE A 104 12.18 -3.27 15.08
CA PHE A 104 10.78 -2.88 14.90
C PHE A 104 10.31 -1.91 15.99
N VAL A 105 10.84 -2.00 17.21
CA VAL A 105 10.49 -1.04 18.28
C VAL A 105 10.96 0.36 17.89
N LEU A 106 12.19 0.49 17.39
CA LEU A 106 12.73 1.75 16.90
C LEU A 106 11.98 2.26 15.66
N PHE A 107 11.63 1.37 14.73
CA PHE A 107 10.87 1.70 13.53
C PHE A 107 9.46 2.19 13.86
N ILE A 108 8.76 1.51 14.78
CA ILE A 108 7.42 1.90 15.25
C ILE A 108 7.48 3.25 15.96
N LEU A 109 8.48 3.48 16.82
CA LEU A 109 8.63 4.76 17.54
C LEU A 109 8.89 5.91 16.56
N MET A 110 9.78 5.70 15.60
CA MET A 110 10.03 6.66 14.52
C MET A 110 8.75 6.93 13.70
N CYS A 111 8.02 5.88 13.30
CA CYS A 111 6.76 6.03 12.59
C CYS A 111 5.73 6.80 13.43
N ALA A 112 5.68 6.58 14.75
CA ALA A 112 4.80 7.33 15.64
C ALA A 112 5.18 8.82 15.72
N MET A 113 6.47 9.14 15.80
CA MET A 113 6.93 10.54 15.76
C MET A 113 6.61 11.23 14.43
N VAL A 114 6.81 10.53 13.32
CA VAL A 114 6.47 11.04 11.98
C VAL A 114 4.96 11.23 11.85
N ASN A 115 4.15 10.35 12.43
CA ASN A 115 2.69 10.48 12.39
C ASN A 115 2.19 11.73 13.14
N LEU A 116 2.94 12.24 14.13
CA LEU A 116 2.62 13.51 14.81
C LEU A 116 2.83 14.74 13.91
N THR A 117 3.71 14.65 12.90
CA THR A 117 3.96 15.74 11.95
C THR A 117 3.18 15.57 10.65
N LEU A 118 3.02 14.33 10.19
CA LEU A 118 2.29 13.93 8.99
C LEU A 118 1.07 13.11 9.40
N GLY A 119 -0.08 13.76 9.61
CA GLY A 119 -1.33 13.08 10.02
C GLY A 119 -1.98 12.18 8.95
N SER A 120 -1.37 12.02 7.77
CA SER A 120 -1.86 11.15 6.71
C SER A 120 -1.00 9.90 6.63
N SER A 121 -1.57 8.75 6.98
CA SER A 121 -0.88 7.45 6.96
C SER A 121 -0.35 7.09 5.57
N SER A 122 -1.14 7.33 4.52
CA SER A 122 -0.69 7.11 3.14
C SER A 122 0.45 8.04 2.73
N ALA A 123 0.46 9.28 3.22
CA ALA A 123 1.54 10.23 2.97
C ALA A 123 2.84 9.79 3.66
N GLN A 124 2.74 9.40 4.93
CA GLN A 124 3.87 8.89 5.71
C GLN A 124 4.46 7.65 5.02
N TRP A 125 3.61 6.68 4.63
CA TRP A 125 4.07 5.47 3.98
C TRP A 125 4.73 5.73 2.62
N ALA A 126 4.17 6.64 1.82
CA ALA A 126 4.72 7.01 0.51
C ALA A 126 6.16 7.53 0.56
N VAL A 127 6.56 8.18 1.67
CA VAL A 127 7.91 8.72 1.87
C VAL A 127 8.84 7.70 2.55
N THR A 128 8.32 6.95 3.53
CA THR A 128 9.13 6.04 4.35
C THR A 128 9.39 4.69 3.68
N ALA A 129 8.42 4.13 2.96
CA ALA A 129 8.55 2.82 2.33
C ALA A 129 9.75 2.69 1.37
N PRO A 130 10.02 3.66 0.47
CA PRO A 130 11.16 3.58 -0.46
C PRO A 130 12.54 3.53 0.22
N ILE A 131 12.61 3.95 1.48
CA ILE A 131 13.85 4.04 2.26
C ILE A 131 13.98 2.83 3.20
N PHE A 132 12.94 2.58 4.00
CA PHE A 132 13.00 1.59 5.07
C PHE A 132 12.75 0.17 4.60
N VAL A 133 11.87 -0.04 3.61
CA VAL A 133 11.58 -1.39 3.12
C VAL A 133 12.85 -2.05 2.54
N PRO A 134 13.60 -1.41 1.61
CA PRO A 134 14.82 -2.02 1.10
C PRO A 134 15.90 -2.21 2.17
N MET A 135 16.00 -1.28 3.13
CA MET A 135 16.97 -1.36 4.23
C MET A 135 16.74 -2.58 5.12
N LEU A 136 15.50 -2.79 5.57
CA LEU A 136 15.15 -3.90 6.46
C LEU A 136 15.15 -5.25 5.72
N MET A 137 14.86 -5.25 4.41
CA MET A 137 15.04 -6.44 3.57
C MET A 137 16.49 -6.91 3.52
N LEU A 138 17.46 -5.99 3.50
CA LEU A 138 18.90 -6.34 3.52
C LEU A 138 19.35 -6.93 4.86
N ILE A 139 18.60 -6.70 5.94
CA ILE A 139 18.86 -7.26 7.28
C ILE A 139 18.18 -8.63 7.45
N GLY A 140 17.33 -9.04 6.50
CA GLY A 140 16.68 -10.34 6.46
C GLY A 140 15.19 -10.36 6.76
N TYR A 141 14.54 -9.19 6.87
CA TYR A 141 13.10 -9.09 7.10
C TYR A 141 12.31 -9.12 5.80
N ALA A 142 11.23 -9.89 5.78
CA ALA A 142 10.32 -9.93 4.65
C ALA A 142 9.50 -8.63 4.59
N PRO A 143 9.25 -8.06 3.40
CA PRO A 143 8.53 -6.79 3.26
C PRO A 143 7.11 -6.81 3.83
N GLU A 144 6.50 -7.99 3.96
CA GLU A 144 5.18 -8.16 4.57
C GLU A 144 5.18 -8.03 6.10
N THR A 145 6.35 -8.05 6.73
CA THR A 145 6.53 -7.90 8.19
C THR A 145 6.84 -6.46 8.62
N ILE A 146 7.07 -5.57 7.65
CA ILE A 146 7.46 -4.16 7.83
C ILE A 146 6.23 -3.27 7.65
#